data_AF-A0A1J4YYS8-F1
#
_entry.id   AF-A0A1J4YYS8-F1
#
_cell.length_a   1.000
_cell.length_b   1.000
_cell.length_c   1.000
_cell.angle_alpha   90.00
_cell.angle_beta   90.00
_cell.angle_gamma   90.00
#
_symmetry.space_group_name_H-M   'P 1'
#
loop_
_entity.id
_entity.type
_entity.pdbx_description
1 polymer ?
#
loop_
_entity_poly.entity_id
_entity_poly.type
_entity_poly.pdbx_seq_one_letter_code
_entity_poly.pdbx_strand_id
1 'polypeptide(L)'
;MKTVFSDRQLSQIIDQSLIYQCACPAQVAKQLIGLRDLYSYQQNCLNQTDTDVAVHKTIAADAERAQAVLEECLQAVLELEKWDMQTLQMPASLQKTPRIL
;
A
#
# COMPACT_ATOMS: atom_id res chain seq x y z
N MET A 1 -0.19 -8.28 10.95
CA MET A 1 0.03 -8.46 9.50
C MET A 1 1.51 -8.55 9.22
N LYS A 2 1.91 -9.53 8.40
CA LYS A 2 3.27 -9.60 7.85
C LYS A 2 3.39 -8.60 6.69
N THR A 3 4.45 -7.81 6.66
CA THR A 3 4.65 -6.77 5.64
C THR A 3 5.92 -7.05 4.83
N VAL A 4 5.90 -6.75 3.53
CA VAL A 4 7.09 -6.76 2.67
C VAL A 4 7.67 -5.35 2.58
N PHE A 5 6.81 -4.35 2.38
CA PHE A 5 7.15 -2.94 2.45
C PHE A 5 6.78 -2.33 3.81
N SER A 6 7.69 -1.59 4.44
CA SER A 6 7.37 -0.79 5.64
C SER A 6 6.49 0.43 5.31
N ASP A 7 5.80 1.01 6.30
CA ASP A 7 5.01 2.24 6.09
C ASP A 7 5.88 3.38 5.53
N ARG A 8 7.12 3.50 6.01
CA ARG A 8 8.10 4.47 5.49
C ARG A 8 8.40 4.26 4.01
N GLN A 9 8.55 3.02 3.58
CA GLN A 9 8.79 2.69 2.16
C GLN A 9 7.56 3.00 1.31
N LEU A 10 6.35 2.71 1.80
CA LEU A 10 5.11 3.09 1.13
C LEU A 10 4.98 4.61 0.99
N SER A 11 5.28 5.38 2.03
CA SER A 11 5.31 6.85 1.97
C SER A 11 6.32 7.35 0.93
N GLN A 12 7.54 6.79 0.90
CA GLN A 12 8.56 7.16 -0.08
C GLN A 12 8.12 6.92 -1.54
N ILE A 13 7.40 5.83 -1.81
CA ILE A 13 6.83 5.55 -3.13
C ILE A 13 5.76 6.59 -3.48
N ILE A 14 4.90 6.93 -2.51
CA ILE A 14 3.84 7.94 -2.68
C ILE A 14 4.43 9.32 -2.98
N ASP A 15 5.45 9.74 -2.24
CA ASP A 15 6.05 11.07 -2.37
C ASP A 15 6.69 11.28 -3.75
N GLN A 16 7.41 10.28 -4.27
CA GLN A 16 7.99 10.34 -5.62
C GLN A 16 6.91 10.46 -6.70
N SER A 17 5.77 9.83 -6.49
CA SER A 17 4.64 9.85 -7.44
C SER A 17 3.98 11.22 -7.54
N LEU A 18 3.99 12.02 -6.46
CA LEU A 18 3.51 13.40 -6.44
C LEU A 18 4.41 14.33 -7.28
N ILE A 19 5.70 14.02 -7.36
CA ILE A 19 6.70 14.84 -8.06
C ILE A 19 6.64 14.60 -9.58
N TYR A 20 6.41 13.36 -10.01
CA TYR A 20 6.72 12.93 -11.38
C TYR A 20 5.54 12.45 -12.24
N GLN A 21 4.29 12.68 -11.83
CA GLN A 21 3.06 12.24 -12.54
C GLN A 21 2.96 10.72 -12.84
N CYS A 22 3.87 9.89 -12.33
CA CYS A 22 3.69 8.44 -12.31
C CYS A 22 2.79 8.09 -11.11
N ALA A 23 1.54 7.71 -11.35
CA ALA A 23 0.57 7.54 -10.27
C ALA A 23 0.39 6.08 -9.82
N CYS A 24 0.70 5.09 -10.67
CA CYS A 24 0.26 3.71 -10.46
C CYS A 24 0.84 3.05 -9.19
N PRO A 25 2.16 3.09 -8.90
CA PRO A 25 2.70 2.53 -7.66
C PRO A 25 2.13 3.22 -6.40
N ALA A 26 1.95 4.55 -6.43
CA ALA A 26 1.34 5.28 -5.32
C ALA A 26 -0.12 4.91 -5.05
N GLN A 27 -0.91 4.61 -6.09
CA GLN A 27 -2.29 4.16 -5.87
C GLN A 27 -2.31 2.85 -5.09
N VAL A 28 -1.46 1.88 -5.45
CA VAL A 28 -1.35 0.60 -4.73
C VAL A 28 -0.82 0.82 -3.31
N ALA A 29 0.22 1.63 -3.14
CA ALA A 29 0.78 1.94 -1.82
C ALA A 29 -0.24 2.60 -0.87
N LYS A 30 -1.11 3.48 -1.38
CA LYS A 30 -2.19 4.08 -0.59
C LYS A 30 -3.22 3.05 -0.12
N GLN A 31 -3.58 2.08 -0.98
CA GLN A 31 -4.49 1.00 -0.59
C GLN A 31 -3.85 0.09 0.47
N LEU A 32 -2.55 -0.18 0.39
CA LEU A 32 -1.83 -0.94 1.42
C LEU A 32 -1.89 -0.27 2.79
N ILE A 33 -1.67 1.05 2.86
CA ILE A 33 -1.81 1.82 4.10
C ILE A 33 -3.27 1.71 4.61
N GLY A 34 -4.26 1.93 3.74
CA GLY A 34 -5.67 1.82 4.11
C GLY A 34 -6.07 0.45 4.63
N LEU A 35 -5.52 -0.64 4.09
CA LEU A 35 -5.75 -1.99 4.59
C LEU A 35 -5.12 -2.24 5.97
N ARG A 36 -3.94 -1.65 6.24
CA ARG A 36 -3.30 -1.71 7.56
C ARG A 36 -4.10 -0.94 8.60
N ASP A 37 -4.62 0.23 8.24
CA ASP A 37 -5.49 1.03 9.09
C ASP A 37 -6.80 0.29 9.37
N LEU A 38 -7.40 -0.29 8.34
CA LEU A 38 -8.62 -1.10 8.47
C LEU A 38 -8.38 -2.27 9.43
N TYR A 39 -7.33 -3.07 9.20
CA TYR A 39 -6.97 -4.18 10.07
C TYR A 39 -6.76 -3.73 11.52
N SER A 40 -5.97 -2.67 11.72
CA SER A 40 -5.68 -2.13 13.04
C SER A 40 -6.94 -1.64 13.74
N TYR A 41 -7.87 -1.01 13.02
CA TYR A 41 -9.16 -0.62 13.55
C TYR A 41 -9.97 -1.86 14.00
N GLN A 42 -10.08 -2.89 13.16
CA GLN A 42 -10.84 -4.10 13.53
C GLN A 42 -10.26 -4.79 14.78
N GLN A 43 -8.93 -4.82 14.92
CA GLN A 43 -8.26 -5.44 16.07
C GLN A 43 -8.44 -4.68 17.38
N ASN A 44 -8.62 -3.35 17.30
CA ASN A 44 -8.69 -2.47 18.47
C ASN A 44 -10.13 -2.02 18.80
N CYS A 45 -11.12 -2.46 18.02
CA CYS A 45 -12.52 -2.11 18.26
C CYS A 45 -13.05 -2.77 19.54
N LEU A 46 -13.99 -2.11 20.22
CA LEU A 46 -14.69 -2.64 21.39
C LEU A 46 -15.83 -3.56 20.93
N ASN A 47 -15.73 -4.84 21.28
CA ASN A 47 -16.75 -5.83 20.93
C ASN A 47 -17.81 -5.91 22.04
N GLN A 48 -19.10 -5.88 21.67
CA GLN A 48 -20.21 -5.91 22.63
C GLN A 48 -21.00 -7.23 22.58
N THR A 49 -20.98 -7.92 21.44
CA THR A 49 -21.65 -9.21 21.21
C THR A 49 -20.74 -10.21 20.50
N ASP A 50 -21.09 -11.49 20.54
CA ASP A 50 -20.38 -12.52 19.76
C ASP A 50 -20.44 -12.26 18.25
N THR A 51 -21.54 -11.68 17.77
CA THR A 51 -21.69 -11.27 16.37
C THR A 51 -20.68 -10.16 16.03
N ASP A 52 -20.52 -9.15 16.89
CA ASP A 52 -19.53 -8.09 16.66
C ASP A 52 -18.11 -8.68 16.58
N VAL A 53 -17.76 -9.58 17.51
CA VAL A 53 -16.48 -10.29 17.47
C VAL A 53 -16.29 -11.01 16.12
N ALA A 54 -17.32 -11.71 15.63
CA ALA A 54 -17.25 -12.43 14.37
C ALA A 54 -17.09 -11.50 13.16
N VAL A 55 -17.78 -10.36 13.14
CA VAL A 55 -17.65 -9.32 12.10
C VAL A 55 -16.22 -8.80 12.06
N HIS A 56 -15.69 -8.34 13.20
CA HIS A 56 -14.35 -7.76 13.27
C HIS A 56 -13.26 -8.76 12.88
N LYS A 57 -13.36 -10.03 13.34
CA LYS A 57 -12.43 -11.09 12.93
C LYS A 57 -12.48 -11.38 11.43
N THR A 58 -13.66 -11.40 10.84
CA THR A 58 -13.84 -11.66 9.40
C THR A 58 -13.19 -10.55 8.58
N ILE A 59 -13.46 -9.29 8.91
CA ILE A 59 -12.87 -8.15 8.19
C ILE A 59 -11.35 -8.11 8.38
N ALA A 60 -10.84 -8.35 9.60
CA ALA A 60 -9.40 -8.37 9.85
C ALA A 60 -8.69 -9.46 9.03
N ALA A 61 -9.25 -10.67 8.99
CA ALA A 61 -8.69 -11.77 8.21
C ALA A 61 -8.67 -11.43 6.70
N ASP A 62 -9.73 -10.82 6.17
CA ASP A 62 -9.82 -10.48 4.75
C ASP A 62 -8.94 -9.28 4.38
N ALA A 63 -8.81 -8.30 5.26
CA ALA A 63 -7.87 -7.19 5.10
C ALA A 63 -6.42 -7.69 5.03
N GLU A 64 -6.06 -8.68 5.86
CA GLU A 64 -4.73 -9.29 5.81
C GLU A 64 -4.49 -10.04 4.50
N ARG A 65 -5.46 -10.83 4.02
CA ARG A 65 -5.36 -11.52 2.71
C ARG A 65 -5.24 -10.55 1.55
N ALA A 66 -6.08 -9.49 1.54
CA ALA A 66 -6.04 -8.47 0.50
C ALA A 66 -4.71 -7.72 0.49
N GLN A 67 -4.15 -7.42 1.67
CA GLN A 67 -2.86 -6.74 1.76
C GLN A 67 -1.74 -7.60 1.18
N ALA A 68 -1.70 -8.89 1.47
CA ALA A 68 -0.68 -9.78 0.89
C ALA A 68 -0.71 -9.74 -0.66
N VAL A 69 -1.90 -9.81 -1.26
CA VAL A 69 -2.07 -9.71 -2.73
C VAL A 69 -1.60 -8.35 -3.26
N LEU A 70 -1.89 -7.25 -2.56
CA LEU A 70 -1.47 -5.93 -3.00
C LEU A 70 0.03 -5.66 -2.79
N GLU A 71 0.69 -6.30 -1.82
CA GLU A 71 2.16 -6.22 -1.69
C GLU A 71 2.84 -6.89 -2.89
N GLU A 72 2.35 -8.06 -3.30
CA GLU A 72 2.83 -8.75 -4.50
C GLU A 72 2.57 -7.92 -5.77
N CYS A 73 1.39 -7.29 -5.86
CA CYS A 73 1.07 -6.36 -6.95
C CYS A 73 2.03 -5.17 -6.97
N LEU A 74 2.29 -4.53 -5.82
CA LEU A 74 3.21 -3.40 -5.74
C LEU A 74 4.63 -3.79 -6.17
N GLN A 75 5.13 -4.92 -5.67
CA GLN A 75 6.42 -5.47 -6.08
C GLN A 75 6.50 -5.64 -7.60
N ALA A 76 5.51 -6.29 -8.20
CA ALA A 76 5.48 -6.52 -9.65
C ALA A 76 5.40 -5.21 -10.45
N VAL A 77 4.64 -4.22 -9.99
CA VAL A 77 4.54 -2.90 -10.63
C VAL A 77 5.88 -2.17 -10.57
N LEU A 78 6.55 -2.16 -9.42
CA LEU A 78 7.87 -1.55 -9.25
C LEU A 78 8.91 -2.19 -10.17
N GLU A 79 8.87 -3.52 -10.32
CA GLU A 79 9.74 -4.27 -11.25
C GLU A 79 9.44 -3.94 -12.72
N LEU A 80 8.17 -3.92 -13.12
CA LEU A 80 7.74 -3.55 -14.48
C LEU A 80 8.19 -2.14 -14.87
N GLU A 81 8.09 -1.23 -13.91
CA GLU A 81 8.52 0.16 -14.05
C GLU A 81 10.03 0.35 -13.86
N LYS A 82 10.77 -0.71 -13.49
CA LYS A 82 12.23 -0.71 -13.30
C LYS A 82 12.70 0.23 -12.19
N TRP A 83 11.98 0.26 -11.07
CA TRP A 83 12.44 0.91 -9.85
C TRP A 83 13.65 0.19 -9.27
N ASP A 84 14.53 0.94 -8.60
CA ASP A 84 15.58 0.32 -7.80
C ASP A 84 14.95 -0.28 -6.55
N MET A 85 14.94 -1.61 -6.44
CA MET A 85 14.29 -2.30 -5.33
C MET A 85 15.03 -2.19 -3.99
N GLN A 86 16.30 -1.77 -3.99
CA GLN A 86 17.05 -1.54 -2.75
C GLN A 86 16.78 -0.15 -2.19
N THR A 87 16.74 0.85 -3.06
CA THR A 87 16.57 2.25 -2.65
C THR A 87 15.14 2.76 -2.79
N LEU A 88 14.27 2.01 -3.49
CA LEU A 88 12.93 2.41 -3.95
C LEU A 88 12.95 3.71 -4.74
N GLN A 89 14.02 3.95 -5.50
CA GLN A 89 14.13 5.12 -6.35
C GLN A 89 13.47 4.87 -7.71
N MET A 90 12.59 5.77 -8.12
CA MET A 90 11.95 5.75 -9.43
C MET A 90 12.97 6.09 -10.54
N PRO A 91 13.01 5.34 -11.66
CA PRO A 91 14.00 5.56 -12.70
C PRO A 91 13.77 6.88 -13.43
N ALA A 92 14.87 7.50 -13.88
CA ALA A 92 14.85 8.77 -14.59
C ALA A 92 13.93 8.78 -15.83
N SER A 93 13.75 7.63 -16.50
CA SER A 93 12.85 7.50 -17.66
C SER A 93 11.38 7.74 -17.33
N LEU A 94 10.98 7.58 -16.07
CA LEU A 94 9.61 7.82 -15.59
C LEU A 94 9.43 9.18 -14.92
N GLN A 95 10.51 9.94 -14.73
CA GLN A 95 10.49 11.30 -14.19
C GLN A 95 9.94 12.28 -15.22
N LYS A 96 8.65 12.19 -15.53
CA LYS A 96 7.98 13.12 -16.43
C LYS A 96 7.68 14.41 -15.66
N THR A 97 8.37 15.48 -16.02
CA THR A 97 8.09 16.82 -15.50
C THR A 97 6.65 17.20 -15.86
N PRO A 98 5.87 17.82 -14.96
CA PRO A 98 4.53 18.28 -15.27
C PRO A 98 4.55 19.13 -16.56
N ARG A 99 3.76 18.74 -17.58
CA ARG A 99 3.44 19.68 -18.65
C ARG A 99 2.58 20.78 -18.05
N ILE A 100 3.18 21.95 -17.85
CA ILE A 100 2.42 23.19 -17.68
C ILE A 100 1.72 23.40 -19.03
N LEU A 101 0.41 23.12 -19.06
CA LEU A 101 -0.46 23.50 -20.17
C LEU A 101 -0.82 24.98 -20.06
#